data_AF-A0A2R7UF55-F1
#
_entry.id   AF-A0A2R7UF55-F1
#
_cell.length_a   1.000
_cell.length_b   1.000
_cell.length_c   1.000
_cell.angle_alpha   90.00
_cell.angle_beta   90.00
_cell.angle_gamma   90.00
#
_symmetry.space_group_name_H-M   'P 1'
#
loop_
_entity.id
_entity.type
_entity.pdbx_description
1 polymer ?
#
loop_
_entity_poly.entity_id
_entity_poly.type
_entity_poly.pdbx_seq_one_letter_code
_entity_poly.pdbx_strand_id
1 'polypeptide(L)' 'MKTHFAPFTDLEDIEQAPCGTWLGASSELSGDWAMVDCRLCKKRRERIIVAAAEEERFIVEQMGHMAAFMRTEDSAT' A
#
# COMPACT_ATOMS: atom_id res chain seq x y z
N MET A 1 5.28 3.57 21.55
CA MET A 1 4.33 3.88 20.46
C MET A 1 3.66 2.60 19.99
N LYS A 2 2.72 2.68 19.04
CA LYS A 2 2.36 1.53 18.21
C LYS A 2 2.79 1.85 16.78
N THR A 3 3.84 1.21 16.30
CA THR A 3 4.34 1.31 14.93
C THR A 3 3.62 0.27 14.08
N HIS A 4 2.84 0.75 13.12
CA HIS A 4 2.05 -0.03 12.18
C HIS A 4 2.83 -0.22 10.87
N PHE A 5 2.59 -1.34 10.19
CA PHE A 5 3.14 -1.55 8.86
C PHE A 5 2.43 -0.66 7.83
N ALA A 6 3.19 0.04 7.00
CA ALA A 6 2.69 0.79 5.85
C ALA A 6 3.61 0.55 4.64
N PRO A 7 3.13 -0.13 3.58
CA PRO A 7 3.96 -0.47 2.42
C PRO A 7 4.18 0.69 1.45
N PHE A 8 3.44 1.80 1.59
CA PHE A 8 3.42 2.91 0.63
C PHE A 8 4.23 4.11 1.12
N THR A 9 4.75 4.89 0.17
CA THR A 9 5.56 6.10 0.42
C THR A 9 4.73 7.35 0.69
N ASP A 10 3.44 7.33 0.33
CA ASP A 10 2.52 8.42 0.61
C ASP A 10 1.73 8.11 1.87
N LEU A 11 2.21 8.66 2.99
CA LEU A 11 1.75 8.36 4.34
C LEU A 11 0.91 9.49 4.94
N GLU A 12 0.75 10.61 4.24
CA GLU A 12 0.17 11.84 4.79
C GLU A 12 -1.36 11.75 4.93
N ASP A 13 -2.03 10.93 4.10
CA ASP A 13 -3.49 10.79 4.09
C ASP A 13 -4.01 9.45 4.64
N ILE A 14 -3.15 8.64 5.24
CA ILE A 14 -3.55 7.34 5.80
C ILE A 14 -4.21 7.53 7.17
N GLU A 15 -5.54 7.40 7.23
CA GLU A 15 -6.31 7.43 8.48
C GLU A 15 -6.37 6.05 9.18
N GLN A 16 -6.20 4.97 8.43
CA GLN A 16 -6.28 3.61 8.92
C GLN A 16 -5.11 2.76 8.40
N ALA A 17 -4.39 2.10 9.31
CA ALA A 17 -3.33 1.18 8.92
C ALA A 17 -3.91 -0.07 8.21
N PRO A 18 -3.12 -0.77 7.37
CA PRO A 18 -3.50 -2.03 6.71
C PRO A 18 -4.00 -3.14 7.66
N CYS A 19 -3.64 -3.09 8.94
CA CYS A 19 -4.20 -4.00 9.94
C CYS A 19 -5.64 -3.68 10.36
N GLY A 20 -6.25 -2.61 9.85
CA GLY A 20 -7.60 -2.14 10.18
C GLY A 20 -7.68 -1.27 11.44
N THR A 21 -6.54 -0.77 11.94
CA THR A 21 -6.52 0.10 13.12
C THR A 21 -6.52 1.56 12.67
N TRP A 22 -7.46 2.34 13.19
CA TRP A 22 -7.47 3.79 13.02
C TRP A 22 -6.24 4.40 13.67
N LEU A 23 -5.56 5.23 12.91
CA LEU A 23 -4.35 5.92 13.33
C LEU A 23 -4.74 7.17 14.12
N GLY A 24 -3.88 7.53 15.06
CA GLY A 24 -4.01 8.76 15.84
C GLY A 24 -2.64 9.39 16.06
N ALA A 25 -2.60 10.54 16.74
CA ALA A 25 -1.39 11.34 16.92
C ALA A 25 -0.16 10.63 17.53
N SER A 26 -0.34 9.45 18.13
CA SER A 26 0.74 8.63 18.72
C SER A 26 1.06 7.36 17.92
N SER A 27 0.39 7.16 16.79
CA SER A 27 0.65 6.05 15.89
C SER A 27 1.83 6.38 14.99
N GLU A 28 2.69 5.40 14.77
CA GLU A 28 3.79 5.51 13.82
C GLU A 28 3.57 4.53 12.67
N LEU A 29 4.18 4.83 11.52
CA LEU A 29 4.13 3.99 10.32
C LEU A 29 5.55 3.57 9.93
N SER A 30 5.70 2.34 9.45
CA SER A 30 6.97 1.85 8.91
C SER A 30 6.75 0.84 7.79
N GLY A 31 7.54 0.94 6.73
CA GLY A 31 7.66 -0.10 5.71
C GLY A 31 8.58 -1.26 6.10
N ASP A 32 9.28 -1.16 7.23
CA ASP A 32 10.16 -2.22 7.73
C ASP A 32 9.47 -3.06 8.81
N TRP A 33 9.21 -4.33 8.51
CA TRP A 33 8.63 -5.29 9.46
C TRP A 33 9.44 -5.45 10.75
N ALA A 34 10.75 -5.17 10.74
CA ALA A 34 11.58 -5.19 11.94
C ALA A 34 11.22 -4.06 12.92
N MET A 35 10.72 -2.93 12.41
CA MET A 35 10.33 -1.75 13.19
C MET A 35 8.86 -1.78 13.61
N VAL A 36 8.06 -2.69 13.07
CA VAL A 36 6.63 -2.85 13.42
C VAL A 36 6.50 -3.50 14.80
N ASP A 37 5.84 -2.83 15.73
CA ASP A 37 5.50 -3.37 17.06
C ASP A 37 4.00 -3.67 17.23
N CYS A 38 3.15 -3.24 16.27
CA CYS A 38 1.72 -3.50 16.31
C CYS A 38 1.40 -5.00 16.20
N ARG A 39 0.78 -5.55 17.26
CA ARG A 39 0.40 -6.97 17.32
C ARG A 39 -0.59 -7.38 16.23
N LEU A 40 -1.48 -6.49 15.82
CA LEU A 40 -2.44 -6.77 14.73
C LEU A 40 -1.74 -6.85 13.38
N CYS A 41 -0.78 -5.95 13.10
CA CYS A 41 0.07 -6.04 11.91
C CYS A 41 0.83 -7.36 11.90
N LYS A 42 1.47 -7.75 13.01
CA LYS A 42 2.21 -9.03 13.11
C LYS A 42 1.30 -10.24 12.87
N LYS A 43 0.11 -10.27 13.49
CA LYS A 43 -0.87 -11.36 13.31
C LYS A 43 -1.40 -11.45 11.87
N ARG A 44 -1.53 -10.32 11.18
CA ARG A 44 -2.09 -10.24 9.82
C ARG A 44 -1.01 -10.10 8.74
N ARG A 45 0.26 -10.35 9.07
CA ARG A 45 1.42 -10.05 8.20
C ARG A 45 1.27 -10.62 6.79
N GLU A 46 0.99 -11.91 6.67
CA GLU A 46 0.84 -12.57 5.36
C GLU A 46 -0.29 -11.96 4.54
N ARG A 47 -1.45 -11.74 5.16
CA ARG A 47 -2.59 -11.09 4.50
C ARG A 47 -2.25 -9.67 4.03
N ILE A 48 -1.53 -8.89 4.85
CA ILE A 48 -1.13 -7.53 4.50
C ILE A 48 -0.17 -7.55 3.31
N ILE A 49 0.80 -8.47 3.29
CA ILE A 49 1.75 -8.63 2.18
C ILE A 49 1.02 -9.03 0.89
N VAL A 50 0.09 -10.00 0.96
CA VAL A 50 -0.69 -10.43 -0.20
C VAL A 50 -1.55 -9.29 -0.73
N ALA A 51 -2.24 -8.55 0.14
CA ALA A 51 -3.06 -7.41 -0.27
C ALA A 51 -2.22 -6.31 -0.95
N ALA A 52 -1.05 -5.98 -0.39
CA ALA A 52 -0.15 -5.01 -1.00
C ALA A 52 0.34 -5.46 -2.38
N ALA A 53 0.65 -6.75 -2.55
CA ALA A 53 1.06 -7.30 -3.85
C ALA A 53 -0.10 -7.40 -4.86
N GLU A 54 -1.34 -7.56 -4.42
CA GLU A 54 -2.53 -7.48 -5.28
C GLU A 54 -2.77 -6.05 -5.76
N GLU A 55 -2.66 -5.07 -4.87
CA GLU A 55 -2.78 -3.66 -5.19
C GLU A 55 -1.69 -3.20 -6.17
N GLU A 56 -0.43 -3.57 -5.94
CA GLU A 56 0.67 -3.28 -6.87
C GLU A 56 0.40 -3.86 -8.26
N ARG A 57 -0.02 -5.13 -8.34
CA ARG A 57 -0.35 -5.77 -9.62
C ARG A 57 -1.48 -5.04 -10.34
N PHE A 58 -2.52 -4.63 -9.61
CA PHE A 58 -3.63 -3.87 -10.18
C PHE A 58 -3.17 -2.50 -10.72
N ILE A 59 -2.34 -1.77 -9.98
CA ILE A 59 -1.80 -0.48 -10.42
C ILE A 59 -0.98 -0.66 -11.71
N VAL A 60 -0.08 -1.65 -11.75
CA VAL A 60 0.75 -1.93 -12.93
C VAL A 60 -0.10 -2.31 -14.14
N GLU A 61 -1.14 -3.12 -13.95
CA GLU A 61 -2.07 -3.51 -15.02
C GLU A 61 -2.82 -2.28 -15.58
N GLN A 62 -3.35 -1.43 -14.71
CA GLN A 62 -4.02 -0.18 -15.12
C GLN A 62 -3.08 0.76 -15.88
N MET A 63 -1.84 0.93 -15.42
CA MET A 63 -0.81 1.70 -16.13
C MET A 63 -0.50 1.10 -17.51
N GLY A 64 -0.46 -0.23 -17.61
CA GLY A 64 -0.28 -0.95 -18.87
C GLY A 64 -1.40 -0.69 -19.87
N HIS A 65 -2.66 -0.70 -19.41
CA HIS A 65 -3.82 -0.36 -20.22
C HIS A 65 -3.76 1.09 -20.72
N MET A 66 -3.39 2.03 -19.85
CA MET A 66 -3.22 3.44 -20.23
C MET A 66 -2.12 3.60 -21.30
N ALA A 67 -0.97 2.93 -21.13
CA ALA A 67 0.11 2.97 -22.11
C ALA A 67 -0.30 2.36 -23.45
N ALA A 68 -1.12 1.30 -23.45
CA ALA A 68 -1.65 0.70 -24.68
C ALA A 68 -2.59 1.66 -25.42
N PHE A 69 -3.47 2.33 -24.68
CA PHE A 69 -4.39 3.34 -25.22
C PHE A 69 -3.63 4.49 -25.89
N MET A 70 -2.63 5.08 -25.22
CA MET A 70 -1.83 6.19 -25.76
C MET A 70 -1.14 5.81 -27.08
N ARG A 71 -0.59 4.59 -27.18
CA ARG A 71 0.03 4.11 -28.43
C ARG A 71 -0.96 4.00 -29.59
N THR A 72 -2.21 3.62 -29.30
CA THR A 72 -3.25 3.56 -30.33
C THR A 72 -3.72 4.94 -30.78
N GLU A 73 -3.76 5.92 -29.89
CA GLU A 73 -4.07 7.32 -30.25
C GLU A 73 -2.97 7.93 -31.13
N ASP A 74 -1.70 7.72 -30.78
CA ASP A 74 -0.55 8.22 -31.56
C ASP A 74 -0.45 7.59 -32.96
N SER A 75 -0.95 6.37 -33.14
CA SER A 75 -0.92 5.66 -34.44
C SER A 75 -2.09 6.01 -35.37
N ALA A 76 -3.07 6.77 -34.86
CA ALA A 76 -4.29 7.15 -35.59
C ALA A 76 -4.22 8.58 -36.19
N THR A 77 -3.07 9.26 -36.07
CA THR A 77 -2.78 10.59 -36.62
C THR A 77 -1.72 10.49 -37.72
#